data_AF-A0A1M6QH94-F1
#
_entry.id   AF-A0A1M6QH94-F1
#
_cell.length_a   1.000
_cell.length_b   1.000
_cell.length_c   1.000
_cell.angle_alpha   90.00
_cell.angle_beta   90.00
_cell.angle_gamma   90.00
#
_symmetry.space_group_name_H-M   'P 1'
#
loop_
_entity.id
_entity.type
_entity.pdbx_description
1 polymer ?
#
loop_
_entity_poly.entity_id
_entity_poly.type
_entity_poly.pdbx_seq_one_letter_code
_entity_poly.pdbx_strand_id
1 'polypeptide(L)' 'MSLAKELLDNFNKLPIDSQKEVIDFVMFLSQKEQKKLEKIMDDIIENNKEALEELGK' A
#
# COMPACT_ATOMS: atom_id res chain seq x y z
N MET A 1 -9.10 -0.94 27.19
CA MET A 1 -7.93 -0.55 26.37
C MET A 1 -8.38 -0.53 24.92
N SER A 2 -7.86 0.37 24.08
CA SER A 2 -8.15 0.34 22.64
C SER A 2 -7.26 -0.70 21.95
N LEU A 3 -7.75 -1.28 20.86
CA LEU A 3 -6.99 -2.22 20.03
C LEU A 3 -5.65 -1.61 19.56
N ALA A 4 -5.67 -0.34 19.17
CA ALA A 4 -4.46 0.38 18.77
C ALA A 4 -3.42 0.44 19.89
N LYS A 5 -3.85 0.64 21.14
CA LYS A 5 -2.96 0.65 22.29
C LYS A 5 -2.37 -0.74 22.56
N GLU A 6 -3.20 -1.78 22.51
CA GLU A 6 -2.75 -3.16 22.71
C GLU A 6 -1.73 -3.61 21.65
N LEU A 7 -1.96 -3.25 20.38
CA LEU A 7 -1.02 -3.52 19.29
C LEU A 7 0.33 -2.81 19.51
N LEU A 8 0.29 -1.54 19.92
CA LEU A 8 1.50 -0.76 20.17
C LEU A 8 2.28 -1.30 21.38
N ASP A 9 1.58 -1.67 22.45
CA ASP A 9 2.17 -2.29 23.64
C ASP A 9 2.81 -3.65 23.30
N ASN A 10 2.17 -4.45 22.44
CA ASN A 10 2.72 -5.73 21.99
C ASN A 10 3.93 -5.55 21.08
N PHE A 11 3.87 -4.59 20.14
CA PHE A 11 4.98 -4.27 19.24
C PHE A 11 6.22 -3.82 20.01
N ASN A 12 6.06 -2.92 20.99
CA ASN A 12 7.18 -2.40 21.78
C ASN A 12 7.86 -3.46 22.66
N LYS A 13 7.15 -4.55 22.98
CA LYS A 13 7.70 -5.69 23.76
C LYS A 13 8.49 -6.67 22.89
N LEU A 14 8.42 -6.56 21.57
CA LEU A 14 9.18 -7.43 20.67
C LEU A 14 10.68 -7.11 20.75
N PRO A 15 11.56 -8.10 20.52
CA PRO A 15 12.97 -7.85 20.25
C PRO A 15 13.16 -6.92 19.05
N ILE A 16 14.25 -6.16 19.03
CA ILE A 16 14.54 -5.16 17.98
C ILE A 16 14.47 -5.75 16.57
N ASP A 17 14.99 -6.97 16.38
CA ASP A 17 14.98 -7.61 15.06
C ASP A 17 13.57 -7.95 14.61
N SER A 18 12.72 -8.45 15.51
CA SER A 18 11.30 -8.69 15.22
C SER A 18 10.51 -7.39 14.99
N GLN A 19 10.87 -6.29 15.66
CA GLN A 19 10.27 -4.97 15.38
C GLN A 19 10.60 -4.51 13.95
N LYS A 20 11.85 -4.71 13.50
CA LYS A 20 12.26 -4.40 12.12
C LYS A 20 11.48 -5.22 11.11
N GLU A 21 11.33 -6.52 11.33
CA GLU A 21 10.54 -7.40 10.44
C GLU A 21 9.09 -6.93 10.30
N VAL A 22 8.46 -6.50 11.40
CA VAL A 22 7.10 -5.96 11.37
C VAL A 22 7.04 -4.64 10.57
N ILE A 23 8.01 -3.75 10.76
CA ILE A 23 8.09 -2.50 9.98
C ILE A 23 8.27 -2.79 8.48
N ASP A 24 9.19 -3.69 8.15
CA ASP A 24 9.46 -4.10 6.76
C ASP A 24 8.22 -4.71 6.12
N PHE A 25 7.48 -5.53 6.86
CA PHE A 25 6.23 -6.11 6.39
C PHE A 25 5.15 -5.04 6.12
N VAL A 26 4.97 -4.08 7.02
CA VAL A 26 4.03 -2.97 6.82
C VAL A 26 4.42 -2.13 5.60
N MET A 27 5.71 -1.82 5.44
CA MET A 27 6.22 -1.12 4.26
C MET A 27 5.93 -1.89 2.97
N PHE A 28 6.13 -3.20 2.98
CA PHE A 28 5.81 -4.07 1.84
C PHE A 28 4.31 -4.01 1.49
N LEU A 29 3.42 -4.05 2.48
CA LEU A 29 1.98 -3.94 2.26
C LEU A 29 1.63 -2.60 1.60
N SER A 30 2.17 -1.49 2.08
CA SER A 30 1.96 -0.16 1.50
C SER A 30 2.41 -0.08 0.04
N GLN A 31 3.61 -0.62 -0.26
CA GLN A 31 4.11 -0.66 -1.64
C GLN A 31 3.24 -1.53 -2.55
N LYS A 32 2.72 -2.66 -2.02
CA LYS A 32 1.82 -3.54 -2.77
C LYS A 32 0.49 -2.85 -3.10
N GLU A 33 -0.05 -2.06 -2.17
CA GLU A 33 -1.27 -1.28 -2.41
C GLU A 33 -1.04 -0.18 -3.46
N GLN A 34 0.09 0.53 -3.39
CA GLN A 34 0.45 1.51 -4.39
C GLN A 34 0.54 0.89 -5.79
N LYS A 35 1.23 -0.25 -5.95
CA LYS A 35 1.31 -0.96 -7.24
C LYS A 35 -0.05 -1.39 -7.77
N LYS A 36 -0.99 -1.75 -6.87
CA LYS A 36 -2.36 -2.07 -7.26
C LYS A 36 -3.08 -0.85 -7.81
N LEU A 37 -2.89 0.33 -7.19
CA LEU A 37 -3.46 1.58 -7.67
C LEU A 37 -2.90 1.98 -9.03
N GLU A 38 -1.57 1.91 -9.19
CA GLU A 38 -0.88 2.16 -10.47
C GLU A 38 -1.44 1.25 -11.56
N LYS A 39 -1.58 -0.05 -11.28
CA LYS A 39 -2.17 -0.99 -12.24
C LYS A 39 -3.61 -0.64 -12.63
N ILE A 40 -4.44 -0.22 -11.66
CA ILE A 40 -5.82 0.21 -11.96
C ILE A 40 -5.80 1.44 -12.88
N MET A 41 -4.86 2.36 -12.67
CA MET A 41 -4.71 3.54 -13.51
C MET A 41 -4.28 3.16 -14.93
N ASP A 42 -3.29 2.28 -15.08
CA ASP A 42 -2.85 1.75 -16.36
C ASP A 42 -4.02 1.05 -17.10
N ASP A 43 -4.79 0.22 -16.39
CA ASP A 43 -5.97 -0.46 -16.94
C ASP A 43 -7.04 0.54 -17.42
N ILE A 44 -7.28 1.63 -16.68
CA ILE A 44 -8.22 2.69 -17.09
C ILE A 44 -7.71 3.40 -18.36
N ILE A 45 -6.43 3.74 -18.42
CA ILE A 45 -5.85 4.41 -19.59
C ILE A 45 -5.96 3.53 -20.83
N GLU A 46 -5.56 2.26 -20.73
CA GLU A 46 -5.58 1.34 -21.87
C GLU A 46 -7.01 1.12 -22.39
N ASN A 47 -7.97 0.89 -21.48
CA ASN A 47 -9.36 0.65 -21.86
C ASN A 47 -10.07 1.89 -22.46
N ASN A 48 -9.54 3.09 -22.24
CA ASN A 48 -10.14 4.34 -22.71
C ASN A 48 -9.23 5.11 -23.67
N LYS A 49 -8.18 4.48 -24.18
CA LYS A 49 -7.12 5.12 -24.95
C LYS A 49 -7.65 5.95 -26.12
N GLU A 50 -8.54 5.39 -26.92
CA GLU A 50 -9.14 6.09 -28.08
C GLU A 50 -9.95 7.32 -27.65
N ALA A 51 -10.77 7.22 -26.60
CA ALA A 51 -11.53 8.35 -26.07
C ALA A 51 -10.62 9.44 -25.48
N LEU A 52 -9.54 9.05 -24.80
CA LEU A 52 -8.54 9.97 -24.26
C LEU A 52 -7.76 10.69 -25.39
N GLU A 53 -7.44 9.97 -26.47
CA GLU A 53 -6.81 10.54 -27.67
C GLU A 53 -7.73 11.52 -28.40
N GLU A 54 -9.03 11.24 -28.51
CA GLU A 54 -10.02 12.16 -29.09
C GLU A 54 -10.24 13.41 -28.22
N LEU A 55 -10.22 13.30 -26.90
CA LEU A 55 -10.34 14.46 -25.98
C LEU A 55 -9.13 15.42 -26.07
N GLY A 56 -7.98 14.93 -26.53
CA GLY A 56 -6.76 15.72 -26.68
C GLY A 56 -6.66 16.47 -28.01
N LYS A 57 -7.61 16.29 -28.93
CA LYS A 57 -7.70 17.00 -30.21
C LYS A 57 -8.47 18.31 -30.07
#